data_AF-A0A534P2J8-F1
#
_entry.id   AF-A0A534P2J8-F1
#
_cell.length_a   1.000
_cell.length_b   1.000
_cell.length_c   1.000
_cell.angle_alpha   90.00
_cell.angle_beta   90.00
_cell.angle_gamma   90.00
#
_symmetry.space_group_name_H-M   'P 1'
#
loop_
_entity.id
_entity.type
_entity.pdbx_description
1 polymer ?
#
loop_
_entity_poly.entity_id
_entity_poly.type
_entity_poly.pdbx_seq_one_letter_code
_entity_poly.pdbx_strand_id
1 'polypeptide(L)'
;MADTPSASRILESDAGTWDVEVEVRPIPGAAPQKSSGVSVNRIVGGRWLVSDFKNETSGFEGHGVYGWDATKGKYTGVWVDAITTTPRRP
;
A
#
# COMPACT_ATOMS: atom_id res chain seq x y z
N MET A 1 5.95 -29.26 -2.32
CA MET A 1 6.13 -27.82 -2.02
C MET A 1 5.31 -27.07 -3.05
N ALA A 2 4.10 -26.64 -2.71
CA ALA A 2 3.14 -26.08 -3.66
C ALA A 2 3.51 -24.63 -4.05
N ASP A 3 3.10 -24.24 -5.26
CA ASP A 3 3.44 -23.02 -6.02
C ASP A 3 3.37 -21.68 -5.25
N THR A 4 4.39 -21.42 -4.43
CA THR A 4 4.70 -20.09 -3.88
C THR A 4 5.04 -19.00 -4.94
N PRO A 5 5.57 -19.32 -6.15
CA PRO A 5 5.96 -18.27 -7.10
C PRO A 5 4.81 -17.40 -7.59
N SER A 6 3.59 -17.94 -7.71
CA SER A 6 2.48 -17.21 -8.34
C SER A 6 1.91 -16.11 -7.43
N ALA A 7 1.75 -16.39 -6.14
CA ALA A 7 1.12 -15.45 -5.21
C ALA A 7 2.02 -14.24 -4.89
N SER A 8 3.33 -14.43 -4.74
CA SER A 8 4.24 -13.29 -4.55
C SER A 8 4.46 -12.49 -5.84
N ARG A 9 4.40 -13.13 -7.02
CA ARG A 9 4.55 -12.46 -8.31
C ARG A 9 3.38 -11.56 -8.68
N ILE A 10 2.18 -11.82 -8.14
CA ILE A 10 1.05 -10.90 -8.31
C ILE A 10 1.43 -9.49 -7.86
N LEU A 11 2.25 -9.35 -6.82
CA LEU A 11 2.69 -8.03 -6.36
C LEU A 11 3.62 -7.31 -7.34
N GLU A 12 4.24 -8.02 -8.29
CA GLU A 12 5.08 -7.41 -9.32
C GLU A 12 4.26 -6.55 -10.29
N SER A 13 2.97 -6.87 -10.48
CA SER A 13 2.09 -6.02 -11.32
C SER A 13 1.85 -4.64 -10.73
N ASP A 14 2.01 -4.51 -9.41
CA ASP A 14 1.78 -3.26 -8.68
C ASP A 14 3.05 -2.42 -8.58
N ALA A 15 4.20 -2.92 -9.07
CA ALA A 15 5.45 -2.17 -9.12
C ALA A 15 5.38 -1.10 -10.21
N GLY A 16 5.78 0.12 -9.87
CA GLY A 16 5.65 1.28 -10.75
C GLY A 16 5.34 2.56 -9.97
N THR A 17 5.17 3.64 -10.72
CA THR A 17 4.71 4.92 -10.17
C THR A 17 3.26 5.11 -10.57
N TRP A 18 2.42 5.43 -9.59
CA TRP A 18 0.98 5.54 -9.73
C TRP A 18 0.52 6.93 -9.30
N ASP A 19 -0.27 7.58 -10.15
CA ASP A 19 -1.06 8.75 -9.78
C ASP A 19 -2.30 8.28 -9.01
N VAL A 20 -2.47 8.80 -7.79
CA VAL A 20 -3.52 8.36 -6.87
C VAL A 20 -4.49 9.51 -6.63
N GLU A 21 -5.78 9.27 -6.91
CA GLU A 21 -6.87 10.13 -6.45
C GLU A 21 -7.47 9.55 -5.16
N VAL A 22 -7.44 10.33 -4.08
CA VAL A 22 -8.01 9.95 -2.79
C VAL A 22 -9.27 10.78 -2.56
N GLU A 23 -10.40 10.09 -2.41
CA GLU A 23 -11.67 10.67 -1.98
C GLU A 23 -11.97 10.29 -0.52
N VAL A 24 -11.96 11.25 0.39
CA VAL A 24 -12.29 11.04 1.80
C VAL A 24 -13.64 11.67 2.11
N ARG A 25 -14.51 10.89 2.77
CA ARG A 25 -15.79 11.36 3.33
C ARG A 25 -15.71 11.29 4.84
N PRO A 26 -15.33 12.39 5.52
CA PRO A 26 -15.05 12.36 6.95
C PRO A 26 -16.30 12.12 7.80
N ILE A 27 -17.47 12.55 7.32
CA ILE A 27 -18.75 12.46 8.04
C ILE A 27 -19.83 12.01 7.04
N PRO A 28 -20.78 11.12 7.44
CA PRO A 28 -21.94 10.79 6.62
C PRO A 28 -22.70 12.07 6.19
N GLY A 29 -22.85 12.28 4.89
CA GLY A 29 -23.55 13.43 4.31
C GLY A 29 -22.70 14.66 4.02
N ALA A 30 -21.41 14.69 4.39
CA ALA A 30 -20.50 15.75 4.00
C ALA A 30 -20.06 15.63 2.52
N ALA A 31 -19.66 16.76 1.92
CA ALA A 31 -19.07 16.76 0.59
C ALA A 31 -17.75 15.96 0.60
N PRO A 32 -17.50 15.11 -0.42
CA PRO A 32 -16.25 14.39 -0.53
C PRO A 32 -15.07 15.35 -0.69
N GLN A 33 -14.04 15.14 0.12
CA GLN A 33 -12.77 15.82 -0.03
C GLN A 33 -11.90 15.01 -0.99
N LYS A 34 -11.55 15.62 -2.12
CA LYS A 34 -10.64 15.04 -3.09
C LYS A 34 -9.23 15.55 -2.85
N SER A 35 -8.26 14.65 -2.96
CA SER A 35 -6.84 14.98 -2.93
C SER A 35 -6.09 14.09 -3.89
N SER A 36 -4.98 14.59 -4.44
CA SER A 36 -4.10 13.82 -5.31
C SER A 36 -2.80 13.47 -4.59
N GLY A 37 -2.21 12.35 -4.98
CA GLY A 37 -0.90 11.91 -4.50
C GLY A 37 -0.20 11.03 -5.52
N VAL A 38 1.04 10.71 -5.21
CA VAL A 38 1.86 9.78 -5.98
C VAL A 38 2.24 8.61 -5.09
N SER A 39 2.11 7.39 -5.62
CA SER A 39 2.59 6.16 -5.00
C SER A 39 3.74 5.59 -5.82
N VAL A 40 4.89 5.39 -5.20
CA VAL A 40 6.05 4.72 -5.83
C VAL A 40 6.20 3.34 -5.22
N ASN A 41 6.01 2.33 -6.05
CA ASN A 41 6.00 0.94 -5.67
C ASN A 41 7.19 0.21 -6.28
N ARG A 42 7.93 -0.56 -5.48
CA ARG A 42 9.09 -1.33 -5.94
C ARG A 42 9.10 -2.72 -5.35
N ILE A 43 9.69 -3.67 -6.08
CA ILE A 43 9.93 -5.03 -5.59
C ILE A 43 11.29 -5.10 -4.90
N VAL A 44 11.31 -5.64 -3.69
CA VAL A 44 12.52 -5.92 -2.91
C VAL A 44 12.68 -7.43 -2.76
N GLY A 45 13.86 -7.94 -3.13
CA GLY A 45 14.21 -9.35 -3.01
C GLY A 45 13.31 -10.30 -3.82
N GLY A 46 12.67 -9.81 -4.89
CA GLY A 46 11.81 -10.60 -5.77
C GLY A 46 10.50 -11.09 -5.14
N ARG A 47 10.10 -10.57 -3.97
CA ARG A 47 8.92 -11.08 -3.24
C ARG A 47 8.15 -10.07 -2.39
N TRP A 48 8.76 -8.93 -2.04
CA TRP A 48 8.11 -7.90 -1.24
C TRP A 48 7.84 -6.67 -2.08
N LEU A 49 6.61 -6.18 -2.03
CA LEU A 49 6.25 -4.87 -2.53
C LEU A 49 6.51 -3.84 -1.44
N VAL A 50 7.30 -2.83 -1.76
CA VAL A 50 7.47 -1.65 -0.92
C VAL A 50 6.80 -0.49 -1.63
N SER A 51 5.87 0.16 -0.94
CA SER A 51 5.05 1.25 -1.45
C SER A 51 5.29 2.51 -0.63
N ASP A 52 5.75 3.57 -1.29
CA ASP A 52 5.94 4.90 -0.72
C ASP A 52 4.84 5.80 -1.27
N PHE A 53 3.94 6.28 -0.40
CA PHE A 53 2.83 7.14 -0.76
C PHE A 53 3.04 8.55 -0.23
N LYS A 54 2.80 9.53 -1.10
CA LYS A 54 2.79 10.95 -0.74
C LYS A 54 1.58 11.62 -1.35
N ASN A 55 0.74 12.20 -0.49
CA ASN A 55 -0.36 13.06 -0.90
C ASN A 55 0.16 14.50 -1.06
N GLU A 56 0.03 15.04 -2.26
CA GLU A 56 0.53 16.38 -2.58
C GLU A 56 -0.37 17.48 -2.04
N THR A 57 -1.66 17.18 -1.86
CA THR A 57 -2.65 18.16 -1.39
C THR A 57 -2.61 18.33 0.13
N SER A 58 -2.52 17.22 0.86
CA SER A 58 -2.55 17.22 2.33
C SER A 58 -1.17 17.15 2.98
N GLY A 59 -0.12 16.84 2.22
CA GLY A 59 1.21 16.55 2.75
C GLY A 59 1.28 15.23 3.53
N PHE A 60 0.24 14.40 3.46
CA PHE A 60 0.21 13.09 4.11
C PHE A 60 1.23 12.14 3.46
N GLU A 61 1.95 11.42 4.29
CA GLU A 61 2.93 10.43 3.85
C GLU A 61 2.67 9.09 4.53
N GLY A 62 2.91 8.00 3.79
CA GLY A 62 2.80 6.66 4.29
C GLY A 62 3.69 5.68 3.55
N HIS A 63 4.04 4.59 4.23
CA HIS A 63 4.94 3.57 3.73
C HIS A 63 4.41 2.18 4.05
N GLY A 64 4.38 1.33 3.04
CA GLY A 64 3.87 -0.04 3.12
C GLY A 64 4.90 -1.06 2.69
N VAL A 65 4.96 -2.17 3.42
CA VAL A 65 5.67 -3.38 2.98
C VAL A 65 4.68 -4.53 2.93
N TYR A 66 4.48 -5.11 1.75
CA TYR A 66 3.50 -6.16 1.49
C TYR A 66 4.16 -7.38 0.84
N GLY A 67 3.67 -8.56 1.16
CA GLY A 67 4.21 -9.82 0.65
C GLY A 67 3.26 -10.99 0.88
N TRP A 68 3.65 -12.16 0.38
CA TRP A 68 2.93 -13.40 0.62
C TRP A 68 3.63 -14.22 1.72
N ASP A 69 2.89 -14.56 2.78
CA ASP A 69 3.33 -15.51 3.82
C ASP A 69 2.99 -16.93 3.37
N ALA A 70 3.97 -17.64 2.81
CA ALA A 70 3.80 -19.01 2.33
C ALA A 70 3.49 -20.01 3.45
N THR A 71 3.87 -19.73 4.70
CA THR A 71 3.58 -20.62 5.85
C THR A 71 2.12 -20.53 6.27
N LYS A 72 1.50 -19.35 6.08
CA LYS A 72 0.11 -19.08 6.42
C LYS A 72 -0.83 -19.09 5.20
N GLY A 73 -0.28 -19.17 3.99
CA GLY A 73 -1.03 -19.11 2.74
C GLY A 73 -1.86 -17.84 2.61
N LYS A 74 -1.32 -16.68 3.02
CA LYS A 74 -2.03 -15.38 2.94
C LYS A 74 -1.08 -14.22 2.67
N TYR A 75 -1.63 -13.14 2.11
CA TYR A 75 -0.91 -11.87 2.05
C TYR A 75 -0.72 -11.31 3.45
N THR A 76 0.43 -10.68 3.66
CA THR A 76 0.79 -10.00 4.89
C THR A 76 1.41 -8.66 4.53
N GLY A 77 1.28 -7.71 5.43
CA GLY A 77 1.99 -6.46 5.29
C GLY A 77 2.04 -5.65 6.56
N VAL A 78 2.71 -4.53 6.45
CA VAL A 78 2.70 -3.50 7.46
C VAL A 78 2.63 -2.16 6.77
N TRP A 79 1.80 -1.27 7.32
CA TRP A 79 1.67 0.11 6.89
C TRP A 79 2.00 1.03 8.05
N VAL A 80 2.79 2.06 7.77
CA VAL A 80 3.08 3.16 8.69
C VAL A 80 2.72 4.47 8.00
N ASP A 81 2.15 5.41 8.75
CA ASP A 81 1.74 6.70 8.24
C ASP A 81 1.90 7.81 9.27
N ALA A 82 1.76 9.06 8.82
CA ALA A 82 1.90 10.23 9.67
C ALA A 82 0.74 10.45 10.66
N ILE A 83 -0.36 9.70 10.56
CA ILE A 83 -1.58 9.93 11.36
C ILE A 83 -1.79 8.88 12.45
N THR A 84 -1.10 7.74 12.36
CA THR A 84 -1.22 6.64 13.32
C THR A 84 0.10 6.40 14.06
N THR A 85 0.00 6.09 15.35
CA THR A 85 1.17 5.84 16.20
C THR A 85 1.57 4.37 16.27
N THR A 86 0.80 3.49 15.63
CA THR A 86 1.05 2.05 15.61
C THR A 86 1.01 1.51 14.18
N PRO A 87 1.96 0.66 13.76
CA PRO A 87 1.92 0.06 12.44
C PRO A 87 0.65 -0.75 12.23
N ARG A 88 -0.03 -0.55 11.10
CA ARG A 88 -1.23 -1.31 10.73
C ARG A 88 -0.83 -2.59 10.02
N ARG A 89 -1.50 -3.69 10.35
CA ARG A 89 -1.33 -4.99 9.70
C ARG A 89 -2.66 -5.39 9.05
N PRO A 90 -2.67 -5.73 7.76
CA PRO A 90 -3.81 -6.37 7.12
C PRO A 90 -3.92 -7.85 7.52
#